data_AF-A0A7J6L321-F1
#
_entry.id   AF-A0A7J6L321-F1
#
_cell.length_a   1.000
_cell.length_b   1.000
_cell.length_c   1.000
_cell.angle_alpha   90.00
_cell.angle_beta   90.00
_cell.angle_gamma   90.00
#
_symmetry.space_group_name_H-M   'P 1'
#
loop_
_entity.id
_entity.type
_entity.pdbx_description
1 polymer ?
#
loop_
_entity_poly.entity_id
_entity_poly.type
_entity_poly.pdbx_seq_one_letter_code
_entity_poly.pdbx_strand_id
1 'polypeptide(L)'
;MTVLSPRQRSGSRLATTEESDPAAAAAYSRLLENFMSPDFDVATFVREMVTNAENKGAISPAGGGGASTRRRGQQQPGGAVGAVIAQLDQAIFTVDEQLRSKVADCYDQLLLNDTTDLDRVERELRQVRESVAVLKATMQNVQSEAVAPFRDIKRRLDTLERAQKAAGLVRSTQRLLIGVRKLRMQMQAANAESASAFDYGRPALGTHSAKAAILASGLETLLSTEAETLERLPAISKEVAFIHHSSSTLRKQASEALTAALQPEVGSNAVAQRSSMVAAVQVLFELGCLATESALCAAGVLSNVDAFALQVPGQDTAQGDIVNEDQFWRVAHRLGEAISQFGRPVMMLDEFIRVGIDPLTQQRFMSAFQADVSHPITRASWEAITGGLAVKRLKHAHTTNRNLRGGKVDLARLRSVVISDPLTTLRRGTGSSKVGRSSADANTLTADDGEYFSLMEDALGFPNVASSSPK
;
A
#
# COMPACT_ATOMS: atom_id res chain seq x y z
N MET A 1 17.44 12.75 19.49
CA MET A 1 18.13 12.13 20.64
C MET A 1 18.41 10.69 20.29
N THR A 2 19.64 10.42 19.84
CA THR A 2 20.08 9.12 19.35
C THR A 2 20.76 8.39 20.50
N VAL A 3 20.17 7.27 20.95
CA VAL A 3 20.71 6.47 22.06
C VAL A 3 21.62 5.40 21.47
N LEU A 4 22.91 5.49 21.81
CA LEU A 4 23.96 4.52 21.45
C LEU A 4 23.83 3.25 22.32
N SER A 5 23.89 2.08 21.67
CA SER A 5 23.92 0.77 22.34
C SER A 5 25.31 0.40 22.87
N PRO A 6 25.41 -0.45 23.93
CA PRO A 6 26.69 -0.78 24.55
C PRO A 6 27.39 -2.00 23.92
N ARG A 7 28.70 -1.82 23.73
CA ARG A 7 29.80 -2.78 23.53
C ARG A 7 29.53 -4.24 23.95
N GLN A 8 29.68 -5.15 22.99
CA GLN A 8 30.09 -6.53 23.22
C GLN A 8 31.60 -6.59 23.51
N ARG A 9 32.00 -7.28 24.58
CA ARG A 9 33.38 -7.76 24.82
C ARG A 9 33.34 -9.29 24.83
N SER A 10 33.85 -9.88 23.76
CA SER A 10 34.29 -11.28 23.67
C SER A 10 35.82 -11.18 23.56
N GLY A 11 36.63 -11.77 24.42
CA GLY A 11 36.77 -13.20 24.68
C GLY A 11 38.26 -13.49 24.46
N SER A 12 39.05 -13.43 25.55
CA SER A 12 40.50 -13.70 25.54
C SER A 12 40.74 -15.17 25.24
N ARG A 13 41.50 -15.44 24.17
CA ARG A 13 41.93 -16.78 23.74
C ARG A 13 43.37 -16.96 24.24
N LEU A 14 43.55 -17.69 25.35
CA LEU A 14 44.83 -18.23 25.78
C LEU A 14 44.87 -19.68 25.30
N ALA A 15 45.65 -19.93 24.25
CA ALA A 15 45.98 -21.26 23.77
C ALA A 15 47.31 -21.68 24.39
N THR A 16 47.25 -22.62 25.32
CA THR A 16 48.38 -23.45 25.76
C THR A 16 48.05 -24.86 25.33
N THR A 17 48.84 -25.43 24.44
CA THR A 17 48.86 -26.88 24.20
C THR A 17 50.29 -27.33 24.33
N GLU A 18 50.62 -27.77 25.55
CA GLU A 18 51.60 -28.82 25.76
C GLU A 18 51.02 -30.12 25.20
N GLU A 19 51.85 -30.80 24.43
CA GLU A 19 51.57 -32.06 23.76
C GLU A 19 51.55 -33.18 24.81
N SER A 20 50.37 -33.50 25.34
CA SER A 20 50.19 -34.62 26.27
C SER A 20 49.82 -35.89 25.51
N ASP A 21 50.58 -36.94 25.79
CA ASP A 21 50.49 -38.26 25.16
C ASP A 21 49.07 -38.84 25.32
N PRO A 22 48.31 -39.08 24.23
CA PRO A 22 46.89 -39.44 24.31
C PRO A 22 46.64 -40.78 25.00
N ALA A 23 47.65 -41.64 25.07
CA ALA A 23 47.60 -42.90 25.79
C ALA A 23 47.60 -42.69 27.33
N ALA A 24 48.35 -41.71 27.84
CA ALA A 24 48.37 -41.38 29.26
C ALA A 24 47.07 -40.70 29.68
N ALA A 25 46.53 -39.80 28.84
CA ALA A 25 45.25 -39.14 29.09
C ALA A 25 44.07 -40.13 29.13
N ALA A 26 44.07 -41.15 28.26
CA ALA A 26 43.05 -42.21 28.26
C ALA A 26 43.14 -43.12 29.49
N ALA A 27 44.35 -43.43 29.97
CA ALA A 27 44.57 -44.21 31.19
C ALA A 27 44.11 -43.43 32.44
N TYR A 28 44.42 -42.13 32.51
CA TYR A 28 43.96 -41.26 33.60
C TYR A 28 42.44 -41.06 33.60
N SER A 29 41.83 -40.93 32.42
CA SER A 29 40.37 -40.77 32.30
C SER A 29 39.63 -42.03 32.78
N ARG A 30 40.13 -43.23 32.45
CA ARG A 30 39.56 -44.51 32.94
C ARG A 30 39.76 -44.71 34.44
N LEU A 31 40.89 -44.27 34.99
CA LEU A 31 41.11 -44.27 36.44
C LEU A 31 40.10 -43.37 37.14
N LEU A 32 39.92 -42.14 36.65
CA LEU A 32 38.96 -41.18 37.22
C LEU A 32 37.51 -41.68 37.12
N GLU A 33 37.10 -42.28 36.00
CA GLU A 33 35.77 -42.88 35.86
C GLU A 33 35.54 -44.02 36.86
N ASN A 34 36.53 -44.89 37.08
CA ASN A 34 36.42 -45.96 38.07
C ASN A 34 36.32 -45.41 39.50
N PHE A 35 37.11 -44.39 39.85
CA PHE A 35 37.06 -43.74 41.17
C PHE A 35 35.76 -42.98 41.44
N MET A 36 35.06 -42.51 40.41
CA MET A 36 33.79 -41.78 40.55
C MET A 36 32.55 -42.69 40.53
N SER A 37 32.72 -43.99 40.33
CA SER A 37 31.60 -44.93 40.42
C SER A 37 31.19 -45.16 41.89
N PRO A 38 29.88 -45.13 42.22
CA PRO A 38 29.39 -45.23 43.60
C PRO A 38 29.65 -46.61 44.24
N ASP A 39 30.02 -47.61 43.45
CA ASP A 39 30.31 -48.98 43.88
C ASP A 39 31.83 -49.29 43.88
N PHE A 40 32.69 -48.27 43.86
CA PHE A 40 34.14 -48.46 43.79
C PHE A 40 34.70 -49.09 45.07
N ASP A 41 35.02 -50.39 45.01
CA ASP A 41 35.70 -51.10 46.09
C ASP A 41 37.23 -51.07 45.89
N VAL A 42 37.87 -50.22 46.69
CA VAL A 42 39.32 -50.02 46.75
C VAL A 42 40.07 -51.34 47.01
N ALA A 43 39.49 -52.27 47.77
CA ALA A 43 40.13 -53.53 48.13
C ALA A 43 40.19 -54.52 46.95
N THR A 44 39.25 -54.45 46.01
CA THR A 44 39.31 -55.17 44.73
C THR A 44 40.32 -54.54 43.78
N PHE A 45 40.33 -53.22 43.67
CA PHE A 45 41.26 -52.50 42.78
C PHE A 45 42.74 -52.72 43.18
N VAL A 46 43.05 -52.66 44.48
CA VAL A 46 44.41 -52.93 44.97
C VAL A 46 44.80 -54.40 44.76
N ARG A 47 43.87 -55.35 44.96
CA ARG A 47 44.11 -56.77 44.62
C ARG A 47 44.41 -56.94 43.14
N GLU A 48 43.65 -56.30 42.26
CA GLU A 48 43.80 -56.40 40.82
C GLU A 48 45.14 -55.79 40.35
N MET A 49 45.54 -54.64 40.90
CA MET A 49 46.86 -54.03 40.69
C MET A 49 48.01 -54.94 41.15
N VAL A 50 47.91 -55.56 42.33
CA VAL A 50 48.92 -56.49 42.84
C VAL A 50 49.01 -57.73 41.95
N THR A 51 47.88 -58.32 41.55
CA THR A 51 47.87 -59.46 40.62
C THR A 51 48.40 -59.11 39.22
N ASN A 52 48.18 -57.88 38.75
CA ASN A 52 48.73 -57.41 37.47
C ASN A 52 50.22 -57.09 37.55
N ALA A 53 50.73 -56.67 38.71
CA ALA A 53 52.16 -56.51 38.95
C ALA A 53 52.86 -57.87 39.04
N GLU A 54 52.24 -58.86 39.69
CA GLU A 54 52.75 -60.24 39.76
C GLU A 54 52.74 -60.94 38.39
N ASN A 55 51.74 -60.71 37.54
CA ASN A 55 51.68 -61.26 36.18
C ASN A 55 52.64 -60.61 35.16
N LYS A 56 53.16 -59.41 35.45
CA LYS A 56 54.16 -58.73 34.58
C LYS A 56 55.61 -59.07 34.88
N GLY A 57 55.88 -59.85 35.94
CA GLY A 57 57.22 -60.24 36.38
C GLY A 57 57.82 -61.50 35.72
N ALA A 58 57.08 -62.20 34.85
CA ALA A 58 57.48 -63.52 34.35
C ALA A 58 57.84 -63.56 32.86
N ILE A 59 58.80 -62.74 32.41
CA ILE A 59 59.58 -63.02 31.18
C ILE A 59 61.04 -62.64 31.43
N SER A 60 61.88 -63.64 31.71
CA SER A 60 63.35 -63.55 31.59
C SER A 60 63.78 -63.58 30.12
N PRO A 61 65.02 -63.17 29.79
CA PRO A 61 66.01 -64.23 29.59
C PRO A 61 67.48 -63.90 30.00
N ALA A 62 68.11 -64.93 30.58
CA ALA A 62 69.39 -65.55 30.19
C ALA A 62 70.75 -64.82 30.30
N GLY A 63 71.68 -65.52 30.96
CA GLY A 63 73.14 -65.52 30.70
C GLY A 63 73.96 -64.67 31.69
N GLY A 64 74.99 -65.16 32.38
CA GLY A 64 75.69 -66.44 32.34
C GLY A 64 77.06 -66.31 33.05
N GLY A 65 77.44 -67.31 33.86
CA GLY A 65 78.83 -67.65 34.22
C GLY A 65 79.52 -66.85 35.33
N GLY A 66 80.31 -67.43 36.25
CA GLY A 66 80.77 -68.80 36.41
C GLY A 66 81.69 -68.95 37.63
N ALA A 67 81.77 -70.18 38.15
CA ALA A 67 82.87 -70.83 38.92
C ALA A 67 83.41 -70.14 40.22
N SER A 68 83.71 -70.82 41.33
CA SER A 68 84.28 -72.16 41.49
C SER A 68 83.94 -72.77 42.86
N THR A 69 84.18 -74.07 42.96
CA THR A 69 83.69 -75.04 43.95
C THR A 69 84.83 -75.51 44.86
N ARG A 70 84.48 -76.06 46.05
CA ARG A 70 85.22 -77.00 46.93
C ARG A 70 86.25 -76.36 47.89
N ARG A 71 86.44 -76.81 49.14
CA ARG A 71 85.98 -78.00 49.90
C ARG A 71 86.23 -77.78 51.41
N ARG A 72 85.21 -78.07 52.22
CA ARG A 72 85.17 -78.91 53.44
C ARG A 72 86.36 -78.93 54.44
N GLY A 73 85.98 -78.62 55.69
CA GLY A 73 86.67 -78.96 56.95
C GLY A 73 86.73 -77.69 57.82
N GLN A 74 86.32 -77.60 59.08
CA GLN A 74 86.09 -78.61 60.11
C GLN A 74 85.58 -77.84 61.36
N GLN A 75 84.59 -78.39 62.06
CA GLN A 75 84.23 -78.15 63.49
C GLN A 75 83.59 -76.81 63.95
N GLN A 76 82.34 -76.94 64.47
CA GLN A 76 81.52 -76.08 65.37
C GLN A 76 81.15 -74.67 64.87
N PRO A 77 79.88 -74.17 64.97
CA PRO A 77 79.18 -73.94 66.26
C PRO A 77 77.62 -73.96 66.24
N GLY A 78 77.01 -74.10 67.41
CA GLY A 78 75.57 -73.87 67.66
C GLY A 78 75.16 -72.39 67.74
N GLY A 79 75.72 -71.52 66.90
CA GLY A 79 75.49 -70.07 66.90
C GLY A 79 74.69 -69.51 65.71
N ALA A 80 74.45 -70.31 64.67
CA ALA A 80 73.83 -69.84 63.43
C ALA A 80 72.32 -69.57 63.56
N VAL A 81 71.62 -70.33 64.40
CA VAL A 81 70.17 -70.14 64.62
C VAL A 81 69.91 -68.90 65.48
N GLY A 82 70.75 -68.63 66.49
CA GLY A 82 70.63 -67.44 67.34
C GLY A 82 70.95 -66.13 66.60
N ALA A 83 71.90 -66.13 65.68
CA ALA A 83 72.24 -64.95 64.87
C ALA A 83 71.16 -64.63 63.82
N VAL A 84 70.53 -65.66 63.23
CA VAL A 84 69.41 -65.47 62.28
C VAL A 84 68.14 -65.05 63.02
N ILE A 85 67.86 -65.60 64.20
CA ILE A 85 66.75 -65.14 65.05
C ILE A 85 66.98 -63.71 65.51
N ALA A 86 68.19 -63.35 65.96
CA ALA A 86 68.50 -61.97 66.33
C ALA A 86 68.42 -60.99 65.15
N GLN A 87 68.83 -61.42 63.95
CA GLN A 87 68.63 -60.62 62.72
C GLN A 87 67.15 -60.50 62.35
N LEU A 88 66.35 -61.55 62.54
CA LEU A 88 64.90 -61.50 62.30
C LEU A 88 64.21 -60.61 63.33
N ASP A 89 64.55 -60.71 64.61
CA ASP A 89 64.02 -59.86 65.67
C ASP A 89 64.41 -58.40 65.44
N GLN A 90 65.64 -58.14 64.98
CA GLN A 90 66.07 -56.80 64.63
C GLN A 90 65.39 -56.28 63.35
N ALA A 91 65.16 -57.14 62.36
CA ALA A 91 64.40 -56.79 61.16
C ALA A 91 62.93 -56.51 61.49
N ILE A 92 62.30 -57.34 62.33
CA ILE A 92 60.95 -57.15 62.86
C ILE A 92 60.89 -55.85 63.64
N PHE A 93 61.87 -55.57 64.50
CA PHE A 93 61.92 -54.32 65.25
C PHE A 93 62.05 -53.11 64.32
N THR A 94 62.91 -53.17 63.30
CA THR A 94 63.04 -52.07 62.32
C THR A 94 61.80 -51.90 61.46
N VAL A 95 61.10 -52.99 61.11
CA VAL A 95 59.84 -52.93 60.37
C VAL A 95 58.75 -52.37 61.26
N ASP A 96 58.64 -52.81 62.51
CA ASP A 96 57.65 -52.32 63.47
C ASP A 96 57.87 -50.83 63.79
N GLU A 97 59.13 -50.39 63.88
CA GLU A 97 59.49 -48.98 64.03
C GLU A 97 59.18 -48.16 62.75
N GLN A 98 59.49 -48.69 61.57
CA GLN A 98 59.12 -48.07 60.29
C GLN A 98 57.61 -48.01 60.09
N LEU A 99 56.87 -49.03 60.55
CA LEU A 99 55.42 -49.09 60.47
C LEU A 99 54.79 -48.10 61.46
N ARG A 100 55.30 -48.01 62.70
CA ARG A 100 54.90 -46.97 63.66
C ARG A 100 55.19 -45.56 63.14
N SER A 101 56.37 -45.32 62.58
CA SER A 101 56.73 -44.03 61.97
C SER A 101 55.82 -43.71 60.78
N LYS A 102 55.60 -44.66 59.86
CA LYS A 102 54.71 -44.46 58.70
C LYS A 102 53.25 -44.26 59.10
N VAL A 103 52.76 -44.98 60.11
CA VAL A 103 51.40 -44.81 60.63
C VAL A 103 51.26 -43.47 61.33
N ALA A 104 52.25 -43.05 62.14
CA ALA A 104 52.25 -41.73 62.76
C ALA A 104 52.30 -40.60 61.71
N ASP A 105 53.22 -40.68 60.74
CA ASP A 105 53.34 -39.70 59.66
C ASP A 105 52.07 -39.64 58.79
N CYS A 106 51.47 -40.79 58.49
CA CYS A 106 50.25 -40.86 57.69
C CYS A 106 49.05 -40.34 58.48
N TYR A 107 48.97 -40.61 59.79
CA TYR A 107 47.90 -40.10 60.66
C TYR A 107 48.01 -38.58 60.86
N ASP A 108 49.24 -38.06 61.03
CA ASP A 108 49.50 -36.63 61.11
C ASP A 108 49.20 -35.94 59.77
N GLN A 109 49.56 -36.55 58.62
CA GLN A 109 49.21 -36.02 57.31
C GLN A 109 47.70 -36.08 57.02
N LEU A 110 46.99 -37.13 57.44
CA LEU A 110 45.54 -37.24 57.28
C LEU A 110 44.80 -36.23 58.17
N LEU A 111 45.24 -36.07 59.42
CA LEU A 111 44.68 -35.06 60.31
C LEU A 111 44.98 -33.65 59.81
N LEU A 112 46.21 -33.32 59.43
CA LEU A 112 46.52 -31.97 58.98
C LEU A 112 45.89 -31.66 57.63
N ASN A 113 46.06 -32.52 56.61
CA ASN A 113 45.65 -32.17 55.26
C ASN A 113 44.14 -32.38 55.10
N ASP A 114 43.61 -33.55 55.44
CA ASP A 114 42.21 -33.84 55.11
C ASP A 114 41.24 -33.05 55.99
N THR A 115 41.52 -32.84 57.28
CA THR A 115 40.59 -32.06 58.13
C THR A 115 40.67 -30.56 57.86
N THR A 116 41.85 -30.00 57.61
CA THR A 116 41.96 -28.57 57.31
C THR A 116 41.49 -28.21 55.90
N ASP A 117 41.67 -29.10 54.93
CA ASP A 117 41.10 -28.96 53.60
C ASP A 117 39.57 -29.13 53.64
N LEU A 118 39.02 -30.03 54.48
CA LEU A 118 37.57 -30.13 54.67
C LEU A 118 36.99 -28.85 55.27
N ASP A 119 37.61 -28.31 56.33
CA ASP A 119 37.19 -27.05 56.97
C ASP A 119 37.30 -25.85 56.03
N ARG A 120 38.29 -25.88 55.14
CA ARG A 120 38.45 -24.87 54.09
C ARG A 120 37.33 -24.99 53.05
N VAL A 121 37.06 -26.19 52.55
CA VAL A 121 35.98 -26.47 51.60
C VAL A 121 34.63 -26.14 52.21
N GLU A 122 34.40 -26.42 53.50
CA GLU A 122 33.17 -26.06 54.20
C GLU A 122 33.01 -24.53 54.29
N ARG A 123 34.09 -23.80 54.61
CA ARG A 123 34.08 -22.32 54.60
C ARG A 123 33.80 -21.77 53.20
N GLU A 124 34.45 -22.31 52.17
CA GLU A 124 34.21 -21.92 50.78
C GLU A 124 32.76 -22.23 50.36
N LEU A 125 32.21 -23.40 50.72
CA LEU A 125 30.81 -23.75 50.48
C LEU A 125 29.83 -22.83 51.22
N ARG A 126 30.13 -22.46 52.47
CA ARG A 126 29.34 -21.50 53.25
C ARG A 126 29.34 -20.13 52.57
N GLN A 127 30.50 -19.66 52.10
CA GLN A 127 30.64 -18.42 51.35
C GLN A 127 29.89 -18.47 50.01
N VAL A 128 29.95 -19.59 49.28
CA VAL A 128 29.15 -19.78 48.05
C VAL A 128 27.66 -19.75 48.38
N ARG A 129 27.20 -20.42 49.45
CA ARG A 129 25.79 -20.38 49.87
C ARG A 129 25.33 -18.97 50.22
N GLU A 130 26.14 -18.19 50.94
CA GLU A 130 25.84 -16.79 51.26
C GLU A 130 25.80 -15.92 50.00
N SER A 131 26.76 -16.06 49.09
CA SER A 131 26.76 -15.31 47.82
C SER A 131 25.55 -15.67 46.93
N VAL A 132 25.13 -16.94 46.89
CA VAL A 132 23.92 -17.38 46.20
C VAL A 132 22.66 -16.81 46.86
N ALA A 133 22.61 -16.74 48.19
CA ALA A 133 21.50 -16.12 48.90
C ALA A 133 21.39 -14.62 48.59
N VAL A 134 22.52 -13.90 48.57
CA VAL A 134 22.58 -12.48 48.16
C VAL A 134 22.14 -12.32 46.71
N LEU A 135 22.62 -13.16 45.79
CA LEU A 135 22.22 -13.11 44.38
C LEU A 135 20.71 -13.36 44.20
N LYS A 136 20.14 -14.28 44.97
CA LYS A 136 18.70 -14.53 44.97
C LYS A 136 17.93 -13.30 45.44
N ALA A 137 18.39 -12.63 46.51
CA ALA A 137 17.78 -11.41 47.02
C ALA A 137 17.89 -10.26 46.01
N THR A 138 19.05 -10.05 45.38
CA THR A 138 19.21 -9.02 44.36
C THR A 138 18.35 -9.29 43.12
N MET A 139 18.22 -10.55 42.70
CA MET A 139 17.34 -10.94 41.59
C MET A 139 15.86 -10.67 41.93
N GLN A 140 15.43 -10.97 43.15
CA GLN A 140 14.08 -10.65 43.63
C GLN A 140 13.85 -9.13 43.63
N ASN A 141 14.83 -8.35 44.12
CA ASN A 141 14.76 -6.89 44.09
C ASN A 141 14.68 -6.35 42.66
N VAL A 142 15.50 -6.85 41.72
CA VAL A 142 15.40 -6.46 40.30
C VAL A 142 14.04 -6.82 39.72
N GLN A 143 13.48 -7.96 40.10
CA GLN A 143 12.16 -8.37 39.62
C GLN A 143 11.04 -7.45 40.16
N SER A 144 11.10 -7.05 41.44
CA SER A 144 10.12 -6.15 42.04
C SER A 144 10.32 -4.69 41.65
N GLU A 145 11.56 -4.21 41.57
CA GLU A 145 11.89 -2.79 41.35
C GLU A 145 12.01 -2.41 39.87
N ALA A 146 12.34 -3.34 38.98
CA ALA A 146 12.50 -3.03 37.56
C ALA A 146 11.45 -3.71 36.68
N VAL A 147 11.24 -5.02 36.85
CA VAL A 147 10.37 -5.79 35.92
C VAL A 147 8.89 -5.48 36.14
N ALA A 148 8.43 -5.41 37.39
CA ALA A 148 7.05 -5.05 37.70
C ALA A 148 6.64 -3.66 37.17
N PRO A 149 7.35 -2.56 37.48
CA PRO A 149 6.99 -1.24 36.95
C PRO A 149 7.11 -1.16 35.43
N PHE A 150 8.07 -1.87 34.81
CA PHE A 150 8.14 -1.95 33.36
C PHE A 150 6.87 -2.57 32.75
N ARG A 151 6.35 -3.67 33.32
CA ARG A 151 5.10 -4.29 32.86
C ARG A 151 3.91 -3.34 33.01
N ASP A 152 3.87 -2.57 34.09
CA ASP A 152 2.79 -1.60 34.32
C ASP A 152 2.87 -0.41 33.37
N ILE A 153 4.07 0.11 33.09
CA ILE A 153 4.29 1.14 32.07
C ILE A 153 3.87 0.62 30.70
N LYS A 154 4.26 -0.61 30.34
CA LYS A 154 3.84 -1.23 29.06
C LYS A 154 2.32 -1.31 28.95
N ARG A 155 1.64 -1.80 29.99
CA ARG A 155 0.17 -1.86 30.03
C ARG A 155 -0.47 -0.47 29.87
N ARG A 156 0.09 0.55 30.54
CA ARG A 156 -0.38 1.94 30.44
C ARG A 156 -0.17 2.49 29.02
N LEU A 157 0.95 2.18 28.39
CA LEU A 157 1.24 2.55 27.00
C LEU A 157 0.26 1.89 26.03
N ASP A 158 -0.02 0.59 26.20
CA ASP A 158 -1.00 -0.13 25.38
C ASP A 158 -2.43 0.42 25.58
N THR A 159 -2.80 0.84 26.80
CA THR A 159 -4.08 1.52 27.04
C THR A 159 -4.12 2.90 26.41
N LEU A 160 -3.02 3.65 26.44
CA LEU A 160 -2.92 4.97 25.84
C LEU A 160 -3.04 4.89 24.32
N GLU A 161 -2.36 3.92 23.69
CA GLU A 161 -2.45 3.71 22.24
C GLU A 161 -3.88 3.36 21.82
N ARG A 162 -4.56 2.46 22.56
CA ARG A 162 -5.97 2.14 22.32
C ARG A 162 -6.87 3.36 22.51
N ALA A 163 -6.64 4.17 23.55
CA ALA A 163 -7.40 5.39 23.79
C ALA A 163 -7.17 6.43 22.68
N GLN A 164 -5.95 6.56 22.16
CA GLN A 164 -5.63 7.45 21.04
C GLN A 164 -6.33 7.01 19.75
N LYS A 165 -6.32 5.70 19.45
CA LYS A 165 -7.07 5.13 18.31
C LYS A 165 -8.57 5.37 18.44
N ALA A 166 -9.14 5.11 19.62
CA ALA A 166 -10.55 5.39 19.89
C ALA A 166 -10.89 6.89 19.78
N ALA A 167 -10.05 7.77 20.31
CA ALA A 167 -10.22 9.21 20.19
C ALA A 167 -10.14 9.70 18.73
N GLY A 168 -9.26 9.11 17.92
CA GLY A 168 -9.18 9.37 16.48
C GLY A 168 -10.51 9.04 15.79
N LEU A 169 -11.04 7.83 16.03
CA LEU A 169 -12.32 7.38 15.48
C LEU A 169 -13.51 8.25 15.94
N VAL A 170 -13.53 8.66 17.21
CA VAL A 170 -14.57 9.58 17.72
C VAL A 170 -14.49 10.93 17.02
N ARG A 171 -13.29 11.51 16.84
CA ARG A 171 -13.13 12.79 16.14
C ARG A 171 -13.55 12.71 14.69
N SER A 172 -13.21 11.62 13.99
CA SER A 172 -13.60 11.47 12.60
C SER A 172 -15.10 11.24 12.43
N THR A 173 -15.70 10.42 13.30
CA THR A 173 -17.15 10.26 13.40
C THR A 173 -17.85 11.60 13.68
N GLN A 174 -17.34 12.39 14.63
CA GLN A 174 -17.88 13.71 14.94
C GLN A 174 -17.79 14.66 13.74
N ARG A 175 -16.64 14.70 13.05
CA ARG A 175 -16.43 15.51 11.84
C ARG A 175 -17.44 15.12 10.75
N LEU A 176 -17.63 13.81 10.52
CA LEU A 176 -18.60 13.29 9.58
C LEU A 176 -20.03 13.74 9.94
N LEU A 177 -20.47 13.51 11.19
CA LEU A 177 -21.82 13.87 11.63
C LEU A 177 -22.11 15.38 11.53
N ILE A 178 -21.15 16.22 11.90
CA ILE A 178 -21.28 17.68 11.72
C ILE A 178 -21.40 18.02 10.24
N GLY A 179 -20.58 17.40 9.38
CA GLY A 179 -20.65 17.58 7.94
C GLY A 179 -22.00 17.15 7.36
N VAL A 180 -22.53 16.00 7.76
CA VAL A 180 -23.84 15.52 7.30
C VAL A 180 -24.97 16.44 7.78
N ARG A 181 -24.91 16.95 9.00
CA ARG A 181 -25.87 17.96 9.48
C ARG A 181 -25.82 19.22 8.63
N LYS A 182 -24.63 19.70 8.26
CA LYS A 182 -24.46 20.84 7.35
C LYS A 182 -25.01 20.52 5.95
N LEU A 183 -24.72 19.33 5.42
CA LEU A 183 -25.24 18.88 4.13
C LEU A 183 -26.78 18.87 4.13
N ARG A 184 -27.42 18.35 5.18
CA ARG A 184 -28.90 18.39 5.33
C ARG A 184 -29.45 19.81 5.27
N MET A 185 -28.83 20.76 5.98
CA MET A 185 -29.26 22.16 5.94
C MET A 185 -29.08 22.77 4.54
N GLN A 186 -27.98 22.47 3.84
CA GLN A 186 -27.76 22.96 2.48
C GLN A 186 -28.73 22.33 1.47
N MET A 187 -29.02 21.02 1.59
CA MET A 187 -30.01 20.35 0.76
C MET A 187 -31.42 20.91 0.98
N GLN A 188 -31.80 21.19 2.23
CA GLN A 188 -33.08 21.84 2.53
C GLN A 188 -33.17 23.25 1.93
N ALA A 189 -32.09 24.03 2.02
CA ALA A 189 -32.02 25.35 1.39
C ALA A 189 -32.09 25.26 -0.13
N ALA A 190 -31.34 24.34 -0.75
CA ALA A 190 -31.35 24.11 -2.19
C ALA A 190 -32.74 23.68 -2.71
N ASN A 191 -33.45 22.84 -1.95
CA ASN A 191 -34.81 22.42 -2.28
C ASN A 191 -35.81 23.58 -2.15
N ALA A 192 -35.65 24.45 -1.14
CA ALA A 192 -36.48 25.65 -0.99
C ALA A 192 -36.24 26.66 -2.13
N GLU A 193 -34.98 26.86 -2.53
CA GLU A 193 -34.64 27.68 -3.70
C GLU A 193 -35.27 27.11 -4.97
N SER A 194 -35.16 25.80 -5.18
CA SER A 194 -35.75 25.12 -6.34
C SER A 194 -37.27 25.25 -6.37
N ALA A 195 -37.94 25.14 -5.22
CA ALA A 195 -39.38 25.32 -5.11
C ALA A 195 -39.81 26.76 -5.45
N SER A 196 -39.04 27.76 -5.00
CA SER A 196 -39.33 29.17 -5.32
C SER A 196 -39.04 29.54 -6.78
N ALA A 197 -38.07 28.88 -7.42
CA ALA A 197 -37.72 29.10 -8.81
C ALA A 197 -38.70 28.43 -9.79
N PHE A 198 -39.42 27.40 -9.33
CA PHE A 198 -40.43 26.72 -10.12
C PHE A 198 -41.56 27.66 -10.56
N ASP A 199 -41.90 28.67 -9.75
CA ASP A 199 -42.89 29.70 -10.12
C ASP A 199 -42.49 30.52 -11.35
N TYR A 200 -41.20 30.52 -11.71
CA TYR A 200 -40.67 31.14 -12.92
C TYR A 200 -40.33 30.12 -14.03
N GLY A 201 -40.79 28.87 -13.89
CA GLY A 201 -40.63 27.82 -14.90
C GLY A 201 -39.19 27.34 -15.09
N ARG A 202 -38.30 27.52 -14.10
CA ARG A 202 -36.87 27.19 -14.25
C ARG A 202 -36.32 26.32 -13.14
N PRO A 203 -35.65 25.19 -13.46
CA PRO A 203 -34.87 24.44 -12.49
C PRO A 203 -33.63 25.28 -12.11
N ALA A 204 -33.74 26.03 -11.02
CA ALA A 204 -32.64 26.85 -10.52
C ALA A 204 -31.77 26.02 -9.57
N LEU A 205 -30.66 25.50 -10.09
CA LEU A 205 -29.53 25.16 -9.22
C LEU A 205 -28.98 26.47 -8.66
N GLY A 206 -29.30 26.73 -7.39
CA GLY A 206 -28.81 27.91 -6.68
C GLY A 206 -27.42 27.70 -6.06
N THR A 207 -26.91 28.75 -5.41
CA THR A 207 -25.61 28.72 -4.74
C THR A 207 -25.55 27.68 -3.60
N HIS A 208 -26.70 27.34 -3.01
CA HIS A 208 -26.78 26.31 -1.98
C HIS A 208 -26.58 24.90 -2.54
N SER A 209 -26.94 24.66 -3.81
CA SER A 209 -26.68 23.38 -4.48
C SER A 209 -25.18 23.15 -4.70
N ALA A 210 -24.44 24.20 -5.11
CA ALA A 210 -22.99 24.14 -5.24
C ALA A 210 -22.29 23.90 -3.89
N LYS A 211 -22.73 24.59 -2.83
CA LYS A 211 -22.20 24.35 -1.47
C LYS A 211 -22.53 22.94 -0.96
N ALA A 212 -23.72 22.43 -1.26
CA ALA A 212 -24.11 21.07 -0.91
C ALA A 212 -23.24 20.04 -1.65
N ALA A 213 -22.94 20.28 -2.93
CA ALA A 213 -22.04 19.44 -3.73
C ALA A 213 -20.63 19.37 -3.15
N ILE A 214 -20.03 20.51 -2.79
CA ILE A 214 -18.72 20.56 -2.12
C ILE A 214 -18.73 19.74 -0.83
N LEU A 215 -19.77 19.90 0.00
CA LEU A 215 -19.89 19.16 1.25
C LEU A 215 -20.09 17.66 1.01
N ALA A 216 -20.89 17.27 0.02
CA ALA A 216 -21.12 15.87 -0.34
C ALA A 216 -19.82 15.22 -0.84
N SER A 217 -19.11 15.86 -1.77
CA SER A 217 -17.81 15.41 -2.28
C SER A 217 -16.73 15.35 -1.19
N GLY A 218 -16.69 16.36 -0.32
CA GLY A 218 -15.82 16.37 0.86
C GLY A 218 -16.12 15.23 1.85
N LEU A 219 -17.40 14.85 2.01
CA LEU A 219 -17.78 13.73 2.85
C LEU A 219 -17.49 12.38 2.18
N GLU A 220 -17.69 12.25 0.86
CA GLU A 220 -17.36 11.05 0.10
C GLU A 220 -15.84 10.79 0.09
N THR A 221 -15.01 11.83 -0.02
CA THR A 221 -13.55 11.70 0.10
C THR A 221 -13.14 11.30 1.51
N LEU A 222 -13.74 11.88 2.55
CA LEU A 222 -13.52 11.45 3.94
C LEU A 222 -13.90 9.99 4.15
N LEU A 223 -15.06 9.57 3.64
CA LEU A 223 -15.49 8.17 3.68
C LEU A 223 -14.53 7.26 2.93
N SER A 224 -14.05 7.67 1.75
CA SER A 224 -13.08 6.87 0.97
C SER A 224 -11.75 6.71 1.70
N THR A 225 -11.28 7.75 2.40
CA THR A 225 -10.02 7.68 3.18
C THR A 225 -10.13 6.83 4.45
N GLU A 226 -11.32 6.74 5.06
CA GLU A 226 -11.55 6.08 6.34
C GLU A 226 -12.52 4.88 6.24
N ALA A 227 -12.78 4.39 5.02
CA ALA A 227 -13.87 3.47 4.67
C ALA A 227 -13.89 2.24 5.58
N GLU A 228 -12.74 1.58 5.74
CA GLU A 228 -12.63 0.34 6.51
C GLU A 228 -13.03 0.49 7.98
N THR A 229 -12.89 1.68 8.55
CA THR A 229 -13.17 1.93 9.97
C THR A 229 -14.56 2.50 10.21
N LEU A 230 -15.03 3.41 9.35
CA LEU A 230 -16.31 4.07 9.50
C LEU A 230 -17.49 3.21 9.02
N GLU A 231 -17.32 2.41 7.97
CA GLU A 231 -18.39 1.56 7.43
C GLU A 231 -18.80 0.45 8.41
N ARG A 232 -17.89 0.04 9.29
CA ARG A 232 -18.17 -0.97 10.33
C ARG A 232 -19.04 -0.44 11.47
N LEU A 233 -19.26 0.88 11.56
CA LEU A 233 -20.09 1.47 12.61
C LEU A 233 -21.56 1.51 12.17
N PRO A 234 -22.44 0.66 12.74
CA PRO A 234 -23.84 0.58 12.32
C PRO A 234 -24.60 1.89 12.54
N ALA A 235 -24.18 2.71 13.52
CA ALA A 235 -24.75 4.01 13.80
C ALA A 235 -24.57 5.01 12.64
N ILE A 236 -23.53 4.84 11.82
CA ILE A 236 -23.18 5.77 10.73
C ILE A 236 -23.75 5.31 9.39
N SER A 237 -24.10 4.03 9.24
CA SER A 237 -24.64 3.45 7.99
C SER A 237 -25.78 4.26 7.37
N LYS A 238 -26.73 4.75 8.18
CA LYS A 238 -27.84 5.60 7.73
C LYS A 238 -27.37 6.96 7.18
N GLU A 239 -26.33 7.51 7.79
CA GLU A 239 -25.73 8.79 7.38
C GLU A 239 -24.94 8.63 6.08
N VAL A 240 -24.22 7.52 5.90
CA VAL A 240 -23.54 7.18 4.62
C VAL A 240 -24.55 7.03 3.50
N ALA A 241 -25.63 6.28 3.72
CA ALA A 241 -26.70 6.14 2.73
C ALA A 241 -27.32 7.51 2.36
N PHE A 242 -27.49 8.40 3.35
CA PHE A 242 -27.95 9.77 3.10
C PHE A 242 -26.95 10.60 2.27
N ILE A 243 -25.64 10.48 2.52
CA ILE A 243 -24.61 11.17 1.73
C ILE A 243 -24.68 10.73 0.27
N HIS A 244 -24.65 9.42 0.01
CA HIS A 244 -24.73 8.89 -1.36
C HIS A 244 -26.05 9.26 -2.04
N HIS A 245 -27.16 9.19 -1.32
CA HIS A 245 -28.46 9.59 -1.86
C HIS A 245 -28.48 11.08 -2.23
N SER A 246 -27.96 11.94 -1.36
CA SER A 246 -27.88 13.39 -1.63
C SER A 246 -26.96 13.70 -2.82
N SER A 247 -25.79 13.07 -2.88
CA SER A 247 -24.84 13.19 -3.99
C SER A 247 -25.46 12.75 -5.32
N SER A 248 -26.12 11.58 -5.34
CA SER A 248 -26.82 11.09 -6.54
C SER A 248 -27.98 12.00 -6.97
N THR A 249 -28.70 12.59 -6.01
CA THR A 249 -29.81 13.51 -6.28
C THR A 249 -29.28 14.82 -6.87
N LEU A 250 -28.22 15.39 -6.29
CA LEU A 250 -27.57 16.59 -6.82
C LEU A 250 -26.99 16.36 -8.23
N ARG A 251 -26.35 15.20 -8.45
CA ARG A 251 -25.85 14.82 -9.78
C ARG A 251 -26.97 14.73 -10.80
N LYS A 252 -28.08 14.06 -10.44
CA LYS A 252 -29.26 13.95 -11.29
C LYS A 252 -29.86 15.33 -11.61
N GLN A 253 -30.11 16.15 -10.59
CA GLN A 253 -30.64 17.51 -10.76
C GLN A 253 -29.72 18.38 -11.64
N ALA A 254 -28.40 18.29 -11.45
CA ALA A 254 -27.44 19.02 -12.27
C ALA A 254 -27.38 18.52 -13.71
N SER A 255 -27.43 17.20 -13.93
CA SER A 255 -27.49 16.60 -15.27
C SER A 255 -28.79 16.97 -16.01
N GLU A 256 -29.93 17.00 -15.31
CA GLU A 256 -31.22 17.40 -15.87
C GLU A 256 -31.23 18.89 -16.19
N ALA A 257 -30.71 19.74 -15.31
CA ALA A 257 -30.57 21.17 -15.55
C ALA A 257 -29.61 21.47 -16.71
N LEU A 258 -28.50 20.74 -16.81
CA LEU A 258 -27.56 20.87 -17.93
C LEU A 258 -28.22 20.42 -19.24
N THR A 259 -28.93 19.28 -19.24
CA THR A 259 -29.64 18.78 -20.42
C THR A 259 -30.71 19.77 -20.86
N ALA A 260 -31.51 20.31 -19.94
CA ALA A 260 -32.50 21.34 -20.23
C ALA A 260 -31.84 22.62 -20.77
N ALA A 261 -30.70 23.03 -20.19
CA ALA A 261 -29.95 24.19 -20.66
C ALA A 261 -29.29 23.96 -22.03
N LEU A 262 -29.06 22.72 -22.46
CA LEU A 262 -28.54 22.41 -23.79
C LEU A 262 -29.65 22.24 -24.84
N GLN A 263 -30.91 22.03 -24.42
CA GLN A 263 -32.02 21.99 -25.35
C GLN A 263 -32.31 23.39 -25.91
N PRO A 264 -32.49 23.52 -27.24
CA PRO A 264 -32.79 24.78 -27.87
C PRO A 264 -34.27 25.12 -27.67
N GLU A 265 -34.59 25.75 -26.56
CA GLU A 265 -35.93 26.27 -26.33
C GLU A 265 -36.19 27.49 -27.22
N VAL A 266 -37.16 27.34 -28.12
CA VAL A 266 -37.65 28.39 -29.00
C VAL A 266 -38.29 29.48 -28.14
N GLY A 267 -37.57 30.58 -27.93
CA GLY A 267 -38.05 31.76 -27.17
C GLY A 267 -37.51 31.88 -25.74
N SER A 268 -36.64 30.97 -25.29
CA SER A 268 -36.01 31.12 -23.98
C SER A 268 -34.98 32.26 -23.99
N ASN A 269 -34.90 32.99 -22.88
CA ASN A 269 -33.90 34.04 -22.71
C ASN A 269 -32.50 33.41 -22.63
N ALA A 270 -31.65 33.67 -23.63
CA ALA A 270 -30.28 33.15 -23.70
C ALA A 270 -29.46 33.43 -22.44
N VAL A 271 -29.73 34.54 -21.74
CA VAL A 271 -29.09 34.87 -20.46
C VAL A 271 -29.41 33.84 -19.39
N ALA A 272 -30.67 33.42 -19.32
CA ALA A 272 -31.11 32.45 -18.36
C ALA A 272 -30.53 31.06 -18.70
N GLN A 273 -30.51 30.68 -20.00
CA GLN A 273 -29.90 29.41 -20.43
C GLN A 273 -28.44 29.33 -19.97
N ARG A 274 -27.68 30.42 -20.17
CA ARG A 274 -26.30 30.53 -19.69
C ARG A 274 -26.20 30.42 -18.18
N SER A 275 -27.06 31.10 -17.40
CA SER A 275 -26.96 31.04 -15.93
C SER A 275 -27.25 29.65 -15.37
N SER A 276 -28.23 28.93 -15.93
CA SER A 276 -28.52 27.54 -15.54
C SER A 276 -27.39 26.59 -15.92
N MET A 277 -26.82 26.75 -17.11
CA MET A 277 -25.64 25.98 -17.54
C MET A 277 -24.46 26.19 -16.61
N VAL A 278 -24.16 27.45 -16.23
CA VAL A 278 -23.08 27.79 -15.29
C VAL A 278 -23.28 27.10 -13.94
N ALA A 279 -24.50 27.17 -13.40
CA ALA A 279 -24.81 26.55 -12.12
C ALA A 279 -24.72 25.02 -12.15
N ALA A 280 -25.20 24.39 -13.24
CA ALA A 280 -25.12 22.96 -13.42
C ALA A 280 -23.66 22.47 -13.56
N VAL A 281 -22.86 23.17 -14.38
CA VAL A 281 -21.41 22.88 -14.53
C VAL A 281 -20.69 23.01 -13.21
N GLN A 282 -21.01 24.04 -12.42
CA GLN A 282 -20.40 24.24 -11.12
C GLN A 282 -20.71 23.07 -10.17
N VAL A 283 -21.98 22.65 -10.06
CA VAL A 283 -22.36 21.51 -9.21
C VAL A 283 -21.68 20.21 -9.68
N LEU A 284 -21.63 19.95 -10.98
CA LEU A 284 -20.98 18.75 -11.53
C LEU A 284 -19.46 18.76 -11.34
N PHE A 285 -18.82 19.94 -11.38
CA PHE A 285 -17.40 20.09 -11.09
C PHE A 285 -17.08 19.72 -9.64
N GLU A 286 -17.87 20.25 -8.70
CA GLU A 286 -17.64 20.01 -7.27
C GLU A 286 -17.91 18.55 -6.86
N LEU A 287 -18.81 17.86 -7.57
CA LEU A 287 -19.04 16.42 -7.43
C LEU A 287 -17.98 15.55 -8.14
N GLY A 288 -17.01 16.15 -8.84
CA GLY A 288 -15.96 15.43 -9.55
C GLY A 288 -16.46 14.62 -10.76
N CYS A 289 -17.65 14.93 -11.30
CA CYS A 289 -18.27 14.19 -12.41
C CYS A 289 -18.51 15.06 -13.66
N LEU A 290 -17.89 16.24 -13.73
CA LEU A 290 -18.07 17.17 -14.85
C LEU A 290 -17.73 16.53 -16.20
N ALA A 291 -16.58 15.86 -16.31
CA ALA A 291 -16.11 15.31 -17.58
C ALA A 291 -17.05 14.23 -18.13
N THR A 292 -17.51 13.32 -17.28
CA THR A 292 -18.40 12.22 -17.68
C THR A 292 -19.81 12.72 -18.00
N GLU A 293 -20.39 13.55 -17.14
CA GLU A 293 -21.78 13.99 -17.30
C GLU A 293 -21.95 15.01 -18.43
N SER A 294 -20.98 15.92 -18.62
CA SER A 294 -21.05 16.90 -19.72
C SER A 294 -20.94 16.22 -21.09
N ALA A 295 -20.09 15.20 -21.24
CA ALA A 295 -20.00 14.41 -22.45
C ALA A 295 -21.29 13.62 -22.72
N LEU A 296 -21.88 13.01 -21.69
CA LEU A 296 -23.15 12.29 -21.81
C LEU A 296 -24.31 13.22 -22.17
N CYS A 297 -24.41 14.39 -21.54
CA CYS A 297 -25.44 15.38 -21.84
C CYS A 297 -25.30 15.91 -23.27
N ALA A 298 -24.07 16.20 -23.71
CA ALA A 298 -23.81 16.66 -25.07
C ALA A 298 -24.16 15.57 -26.10
N ALA A 299 -23.77 14.31 -25.87
CA ALA A 299 -24.16 13.18 -26.73
C ALA A 299 -25.68 12.99 -26.78
N GLY A 300 -26.38 13.14 -25.65
CA GLY A 300 -27.84 13.07 -25.57
C GLY A 300 -28.51 14.16 -26.41
N VAL A 301 -28.02 15.40 -26.35
CA VAL A 301 -28.54 16.52 -27.15
C VAL A 301 -28.36 16.27 -28.65
N LEU A 302 -27.29 15.59 -29.04
CA LEU A 302 -27.03 15.24 -30.44
C LEU A 302 -27.87 14.07 -30.95
N SER A 303 -28.32 13.17 -30.08
CA SER A 303 -29.34 12.20 -30.49
C SER A 303 -30.64 12.89 -30.96
N ASN A 304 -30.93 14.10 -30.43
CA ASN A 304 -32.03 14.92 -30.91
C ASN A 304 -31.74 15.59 -32.27
N VAL A 305 -30.48 15.84 -32.61
CA VAL A 305 -30.07 16.33 -33.95
C VAL A 305 -30.45 15.28 -35.01
N ASP A 306 -30.13 14.02 -34.75
CA ASP A 306 -30.53 12.91 -35.63
C ASP A 306 -32.07 12.83 -35.73
N ALA A 307 -32.79 12.88 -34.60
CA ALA A 307 -34.25 12.84 -34.61
C ALA A 307 -34.85 14.01 -35.41
N PHE A 308 -34.34 15.23 -35.23
CA PHE A 308 -34.80 16.43 -35.94
C PHE A 308 -34.51 16.37 -37.43
N ALA A 309 -33.29 15.95 -37.81
CA ALA A 309 -32.90 15.84 -39.22
C ALA A 309 -33.74 14.80 -39.96
N LEU A 310 -34.19 13.74 -39.27
CA LEU A 310 -34.99 12.65 -39.84
C LEU A 310 -36.50 12.92 -39.85
N GLN A 311 -37.00 13.85 -39.03
CA GLN A 311 -38.38 14.32 -39.10
C GLN A 311 -38.56 15.14 -40.38
N VAL A 312 -38.79 14.53 -41.53
CA VAL A 312 -39.17 15.24 -42.76
C VAL A 312 -40.70 15.21 -42.86
N PRO A 313 -41.40 16.34 -42.66
CA PRO A 313 -42.85 16.40 -42.74
C PRO A 313 -43.32 16.08 -44.16
N GLY A 314 -44.28 15.17 -44.27
CA GLY A 314 -44.97 14.85 -45.53
C GLY A 314 -44.44 13.64 -46.31
N GLN A 315 -43.61 12.78 -45.72
CA GLN A 315 -43.26 11.49 -46.34
C GLN A 315 -43.55 10.33 -45.40
N ASP A 316 -44.79 9.85 -45.43
CA ASP A 316 -45.12 8.50 -44.99
C ASP A 316 -44.34 7.52 -45.89
N THR A 317 -43.30 6.93 -45.34
CA THR A 317 -42.73 5.64 -45.75
C THR A 317 -42.63 5.41 -47.26
N ALA A 318 -41.72 6.11 -47.94
CA ALA A 318 -41.20 5.60 -49.20
C ALA A 318 -40.19 4.49 -48.87
N GLN A 319 -40.70 3.26 -48.76
CA GLN A 319 -39.97 2.01 -48.53
C GLN A 319 -39.20 1.59 -49.80
N GLY A 320 -38.56 2.55 -50.49
CA GLY A 320 -37.79 2.33 -51.71
C GLY A 320 -36.47 3.11 -51.64
N ASP A 321 -35.37 2.42 -51.88
CA ASP A 321 -33.96 2.87 -51.79
C ASP A 321 -33.57 4.09 -52.65
N ILE A 322 -34.52 4.75 -53.31
CA ILE A 322 -34.24 5.86 -54.23
C ILE A 322 -34.51 7.18 -53.51
N VAL A 323 -33.49 7.68 -52.82
CA VAL A 323 -33.47 9.04 -52.29
C VAL A 323 -33.38 10.02 -53.46
N ASN A 324 -34.45 10.77 -53.72
CA ASN A 324 -34.43 11.85 -54.71
C ASN A 324 -33.43 12.94 -54.31
N GLU A 325 -32.80 13.61 -55.27
CA GLU A 325 -31.84 14.70 -55.02
C GLU A 325 -32.43 15.79 -54.11
N ASP A 326 -33.70 16.15 -54.31
CA ASP A 326 -34.40 17.12 -53.47
C ASP A 326 -34.60 16.66 -52.03
N GLN A 327 -34.73 15.34 -51.79
CA GLN A 327 -34.83 14.79 -50.44
C GLN A 327 -33.47 14.80 -49.76
N PHE A 328 -32.41 14.45 -50.49
CA PHE A 328 -31.03 14.54 -50.00
C PHE A 328 -30.71 15.95 -49.52
N TRP A 329 -30.95 16.97 -50.34
CA TRP A 329 -30.68 18.36 -49.97
C TRP A 329 -31.59 18.85 -48.84
N ARG A 330 -32.86 18.43 -48.78
CA ARG A 330 -33.74 18.76 -47.64
C ARG A 330 -33.24 18.19 -46.33
N VAL A 331 -32.80 16.93 -46.31
CA VAL A 331 -32.20 16.31 -45.12
C VAL A 331 -30.89 16.99 -44.76
N ALA A 332 -30.04 17.33 -45.74
CA ALA A 332 -28.80 18.05 -45.50
C ALA A 332 -29.03 19.46 -44.91
N HIS A 333 -30.03 20.19 -45.42
CA HIS A 333 -30.42 21.50 -44.87
C HIS A 333 -30.96 21.37 -43.45
N ARG A 334 -31.85 20.41 -43.17
CA ARG A 334 -32.36 20.18 -41.81
C ARG A 334 -31.28 19.73 -40.85
N LEU A 335 -30.32 18.92 -41.32
CA LEU A 335 -29.17 18.55 -40.52
C LEU A 335 -28.29 19.77 -40.20
N GLY A 336 -28.04 20.65 -41.18
CA GLY A 336 -27.34 21.91 -40.95
C GLY A 336 -28.06 22.83 -39.96
N GLU A 337 -29.39 22.95 -40.08
CA GLU A 337 -30.23 23.71 -39.15
C GLU A 337 -30.22 23.09 -37.74
N ALA A 338 -30.29 21.77 -37.63
CA ALA A 338 -30.18 21.06 -36.35
C ALA A 338 -28.80 21.26 -35.73
N ILE A 339 -27.72 21.07 -36.49
CA ILE A 339 -26.35 21.31 -36.00
C ILE A 339 -26.20 22.75 -35.52
N SER A 340 -26.75 23.72 -36.23
CA SER A 340 -26.80 25.12 -35.78
C SER A 340 -27.51 25.28 -34.45
N GLN A 341 -28.73 24.74 -34.37
CA GLN A 341 -29.64 24.95 -33.26
C GLN A 341 -29.14 24.25 -31.97
N PHE A 342 -28.66 23.02 -32.09
CA PHE A 342 -28.18 22.19 -30.98
C PHE A 342 -26.68 22.32 -30.72
N GLY A 343 -25.88 22.69 -31.72
CA GLY A 343 -24.43 22.88 -31.57
C GLY A 343 -24.07 24.17 -30.84
N ARG A 344 -24.90 25.22 -30.95
CA ARG A 344 -24.65 26.50 -30.27
C ARG A 344 -24.56 26.35 -28.74
N PRO A 345 -25.51 25.71 -28.03
CA PRO A 345 -25.39 25.46 -26.59
C PRO A 345 -24.17 24.61 -26.22
N VAL A 346 -23.83 23.60 -27.02
CA VAL A 346 -22.68 22.72 -26.79
C VAL A 346 -21.36 23.50 -26.89
N MET A 347 -21.21 24.36 -27.90
CA MET A 347 -20.04 25.23 -28.03
C MET A 347 -19.94 26.23 -26.88
N MET A 348 -21.07 26.80 -26.44
CA MET A 348 -21.09 27.69 -25.27
C MET A 348 -20.67 26.96 -23.99
N LEU A 349 -21.07 25.69 -23.83
CA LEU A 349 -20.67 24.85 -22.72
C LEU A 349 -19.16 24.59 -22.74
N ASP A 350 -18.61 24.20 -23.90
CA ASP A 350 -17.17 23.94 -24.07
C ASP A 350 -16.33 25.21 -23.84
N GLU A 351 -16.77 26.36 -24.38
CA GLU A 351 -16.13 27.65 -24.12
C GLU A 351 -16.18 28.02 -22.62
N PHE A 352 -17.32 27.78 -21.98
CA PHE A 352 -17.47 28.05 -20.55
C PHE A 352 -16.55 27.18 -19.70
N ILE A 353 -16.40 25.89 -20.01
CA ILE A 353 -15.49 25.01 -19.28
C ILE A 353 -14.03 25.42 -19.52
N ARG A 354 -13.69 25.83 -20.74
CA ARG A 354 -12.33 26.23 -21.10
C ARG A 354 -11.87 27.50 -20.40
N VAL A 355 -12.73 28.51 -20.38
CA VAL A 355 -12.40 29.85 -19.84
C VAL A 355 -12.82 30.00 -18.38
N GLY A 356 -13.80 29.23 -17.94
CA GLY A 356 -14.42 29.33 -16.64
C GLY A 356 -13.50 28.91 -15.50
N ILE A 357 -13.62 29.66 -14.42
CA ILE A 357 -12.98 29.40 -13.14
C ILE A 357 -14.11 29.22 -12.14
N ASP A 358 -14.05 28.16 -11.34
CA ASP A 358 -15.02 27.96 -10.29
C ASP A 358 -14.85 29.05 -9.22
N PRO A 359 -15.92 29.80 -8.88
CA PRO A 359 -15.81 30.89 -7.91
C PRO A 359 -15.51 30.42 -6.48
N LEU A 360 -15.76 29.15 -6.14
CA LEU A 360 -15.59 28.65 -4.77
C LEU A 360 -14.17 28.12 -4.52
N THR A 361 -13.62 27.32 -5.43
CA THR A 361 -12.29 26.70 -5.34
C THR A 361 -11.20 27.48 -6.08
N GLN A 362 -11.57 28.43 -6.96
CA GLN A 362 -10.67 29.14 -7.87
C GLN A 362 -9.90 28.21 -8.85
N GLN A 363 -10.36 26.98 -9.02
CA GLN A 363 -9.80 26.04 -10.00
C GLN A 363 -10.46 26.25 -11.37
N ARG A 364 -9.69 26.02 -12.44
CA ARG A 364 -10.25 26.04 -13.80
C ARG A 364 -11.06 24.77 -14.03
N PHE A 365 -12.24 24.87 -14.65
CA PHE A 365 -13.06 23.67 -14.93
C PHE A 365 -12.34 22.64 -15.80
N MET A 366 -11.42 23.08 -16.66
CA MET A 366 -10.54 22.21 -17.45
C MET A 366 -9.69 21.24 -16.62
N SER A 367 -9.42 21.50 -15.33
CA SER A 367 -8.65 20.56 -14.49
C SER A 367 -9.37 19.22 -14.28
N ALA A 368 -10.69 19.18 -14.47
CA ALA A 368 -11.48 17.94 -14.41
C ALA A 368 -11.32 17.06 -15.67
N PHE A 369 -10.70 17.58 -16.73
CA PHE A 369 -10.48 16.89 -17.99
C PHE A 369 -9.02 16.45 -18.11
N GLN A 370 -8.76 15.42 -18.91
CA GLN A 370 -7.40 14.97 -19.21
C GLN A 370 -6.62 16.10 -19.92
N ALA A 371 -5.35 16.27 -19.56
CA ALA A 371 -4.53 17.41 -19.97
C ALA A 371 -4.35 17.59 -21.49
N ASP A 372 -4.60 16.54 -22.27
CA ASP A 372 -4.29 16.49 -23.71
C ASP A 372 -5.44 16.94 -24.62
N VAL A 373 -6.63 17.26 -24.08
CA VAL A 373 -7.81 17.57 -24.90
C VAL A 373 -8.21 19.04 -24.74
N SER A 374 -7.98 19.84 -25.79
CA SER A 374 -8.33 21.27 -25.84
C SER A 374 -9.84 21.54 -25.86
N HIS A 375 -10.60 20.63 -26.48
CA HIS A 375 -12.04 20.75 -26.69
C HIS A 375 -12.77 19.42 -26.46
N PRO A 376 -12.80 18.94 -25.21
CA PRO A 376 -13.27 17.60 -24.90
C PRO A 376 -14.74 17.40 -25.25
N ILE A 377 -15.58 18.42 -25.06
CA ILE A 377 -17.02 18.31 -25.31
C ILE A 377 -17.32 18.47 -26.78
N THR A 378 -16.77 19.51 -27.42
CA THR A 378 -17.02 19.77 -28.85
C THR A 378 -16.54 18.61 -29.70
N ARG A 379 -15.37 18.03 -29.40
CA ARG A 379 -14.86 16.85 -30.10
C ARG A 379 -15.76 15.63 -29.93
N ALA A 380 -16.10 15.26 -28.69
CA ALA A 380 -16.99 14.13 -28.42
C ALA A 380 -18.36 14.32 -29.09
N SER A 381 -18.82 15.57 -29.16
CA SER A 381 -20.05 15.96 -29.84
C SER A 381 -19.96 15.74 -31.36
N TRP A 382 -18.88 16.19 -32.00
CA TRP A 382 -18.68 15.95 -33.42
C TRP A 382 -18.50 14.47 -33.77
N GLU A 383 -17.79 13.70 -32.93
CA GLU A 383 -17.68 12.25 -33.07
C GLU A 383 -19.07 11.57 -32.99
N ALA A 384 -19.95 12.04 -32.10
CA ALA A 384 -21.32 11.55 -32.01
C ALA A 384 -22.17 11.95 -33.23
N ILE A 385 -22.10 13.20 -33.71
CA ILE A 385 -22.83 13.67 -34.91
C ILE A 385 -22.39 12.86 -36.14
N THR A 386 -21.08 12.73 -36.34
CA THR A 386 -20.50 12.03 -37.49
C THR A 386 -20.81 10.52 -37.47
N GLY A 387 -20.91 9.94 -36.28
CA GLY A 387 -21.41 8.56 -36.08
C GLY A 387 -22.93 8.40 -36.22
N GLY A 388 -23.68 9.50 -36.28
CA GLY A 388 -25.14 9.56 -36.28
C GLY A 388 -25.81 8.94 -37.52
N LEU A 389 -27.09 8.63 -37.37
CA LEU A 389 -27.88 7.99 -38.43
C LEU A 389 -28.11 8.94 -39.62
N ALA A 390 -28.28 10.24 -39.37
CA ALA A 390 -28.47 11.21 -40.45
C ALA A 390 -27.25 11.27 -41.38
N VAL A 391 -26.04 11.33 -40.80
CA VAL A 391 -24.77 11.32 -41.55
C VAL A 391 -24.59 10.00 -42.30
N LYS A 392 -24.87 8.86 -41.66
CA LYS A 392 -24.84 7.55 -42.32
C LYS A 392 -25.82 7.46 -43.49
N ARG A 393 -27.03 8.02 -43.36
CA ARG A 393 -28.02 8.08 -44.45
C ARG A 393 -27.55 8.98 -45.59
N LEU A 394 -26.99 10.15 -45.29
CA LEU A 394 -26.41 11.03 -46.32
C LEU A 394 -25.25 10.34 -47.05
N LYS A 395 -24.37 9.65 -46.33
CA LYS A 395 -23.28 8.86 -46.91
C LYS A 395 -23.81 7.71 -47.78
N HIS A 396 -24.86 7.02 -47.32
CA HIS A 396 -25.49 5.96 -48.09
C HIS A 396 -26.18 6.50 -49.34
N ALA A 397 -26.91 7.61 -49.25
CA ALA A 397 -27.55 8.26 -50.39
C ALA A 397 -26.53 8.77 -51.42
N HIS A 398 -25.44 9.38 -50.95
CA HIS A 398 -24.33 9.81 -51.81
C HIS A 398 -23.67 8.62 -52.53
N THR A 399 -23.50 7.49 -51.85
CA THR A 399 -22.90 6.30 -52.45
C THR A 399 -23.87 5.55 -53.38
N THR A 400 -25.17 5.55 -53.13
CA THR A 400 -26.13 4.80 -53.97
C THR A 400 -26.59 5.60 -55.19
N ASN A 401 -26.73 6.92 -55.08
CA ASN A 401 -27.26 7.74 -56.16
C ASN A 401 -26.16 8.13 -57.17
N ARG A 402 -26.20 7.54 -58.36
CA ARG A 402 -25.24 7.80 -59.45
C ARG A 402 -25.26 9.26 -59.92
N ASN A 403 -26.39 9.94 -59.82
CA ASN A 403 -26.50 11.36 -60.20
C ASN A 403 -25.75 12.25 -59.21
N LEU A 404 -25.79 11.91 -57.91
CA LEU A 404 -24.99 12.59 -56.89
C LEU A 404 -23.49 12.32 -57.10
N ARG A 405 -23.09 11.09 -57.45
CA ARG A 405 -21.66 10.79 -57.72
C ARG A 405 -21.12 11.45 -58.99
N GLY A 406 -21.95 11.57 -60.03
CA GLY A 406 -21.56 12.02 -61.36
C GLY A 406 -21.65 13.54 -61.54
N GLY A 407 -22.58 14.19 -60.85
CA GLY A 407 -22.47 15.62 -60.61
C GLY A 407 -21.25 15.86 -59.73
N LYS A 408 -20.48 16.92 -59.99
CA LYS A 408 -19.73 17.52 -58.89
C LYS A 408 -20.81 17.88 -57.87
N VAL A 409 -21.07 17.02 -56.88
CA VAL A 409 -21.81 17.44 -55.68
C VAL A 409 -21.13 18.74 -55.34
N ASP A 410 -21.91 19.81 -55.40
CA ASP A 410 -21.36 21.13 -55.24
C ASP A 410 -20.92 21.18 -53.77
N LEU A 411 -19.67 20.77 -53.52
CA LEU A 411 -19.07 20.73 -52.20
C LEU A 411 -19.09 22.15 -51.64
N ALA A 412 -19.05 23.17 -52.50
CA ALA A 412 -19.26 24.54 -52.08
C ALA A 412 -20.70 24.76 -51.61
N ARG A 413 -21.71 24.16 -52.24
CA ARG A 413 -23.10 24.15 -51.74
C ARG A 413 -23.29 23.34 -50.46
N LEU A 414 -22.69 22.16 -50.33
CA LEU A 414 -22.77 21.39 -49.08
C LEU A 414 -22.08 22.14 -47.94
N ARG A 415 -20.86 22.66 -48.19
CA ARG A 415 -20.16 23.55 -47.26
C ARG A 415 -21.00 24.77 -46.97
N SER A 416 -21.69 25.35 -47.96
CA SER A 416 -22.45 26.56 -47.72
C SER A 416 -23.66 26.31 -46.81
N VAL A 417 -24.32 25.17 -46.99
CA VAL A 417 -25.48 24.75 -46.20
C VAL A 417 -25.09 24.37 -44.77
N VAL A 418 -23.94 23.73 -44.57
CA VAL A 418 -23.53 23.27 -43.23
C VAL A 418 -22.71 24.31 -42.47
N ILE A 419 -21.95 25.18 -43.14
CA ILE A 419 -20.93 26.04 -42.51
C ILE A 419 -21.29 27.53 -42.53
N SER A 420 -21.89 28.06 -43.61
CA SER A 420 -21.85 29.52 -43.85
C SER A 420 -22.60 30.37 -42.85
N ASP A 421 -23.69 29.85 -42.30
CA ASP A 421 -24.59 30.65 -41.46
C ASP A 421 -24.48 30.40 -39.96
N PRO A 422 -24.28 29.17 -39.45
CA PRO A 422 -24.38 28.97 -38.01
C PRO A 422 -23.09 29.22 -37.22
N LEU A 423 -21.94 28.78 -37.73
CA LEU A 423 -20.66 28.88 -37.00
C LEU A 423 -20.04 30.28 -37.08
N THR A 424 -20.18 30.94 -38.23
CA THR A 424 -19.66 32.30 -38.48
C THR A 424 -20.44 33.38 -37.74
N THR A 425 -21.78 33.22 -37.61
CA THR A 425 -22.63 34.16 -36.86
C THR A 425 -22.44 34.03 -35.35
N LEU A 426 -22.16 32.83 -34.86
CA LEU A 426 -21.86 32.52 -33.46
C LEU A 426 -20.66 33.33 -32.92
N ARG A 427 -19.55 33.38 -33.69
CA ARG A 427 -18.33 34.09 -33.30
C ARG A 427 -18.50 35.62 -33.31
N ARG A 428 -19.36 36.14 -34.19
CA ARG A 428 -19.60 37.58 -34.32
C ARG A 428 -20.46 38.13 -33.15
N GLY A 429 -21.27 37.27 -32.52
CA GLY A 429 -22.13 37.63 -31.38
C GLY A 429 -21.42 37.66 -30.02
N THR A 430 -20.38 36.87 -29.80
CA THR A 430 -19.67 36.79 -28.49
C THR A 430 -18.53 37.81 -28.36
N GLY A 431 -18.04 38.38 -29.47
CA GLY A 431 -16.90 39.30 -29.51
C GLY A 431 -17.16 40.76 -29.15
N SER A 432 -18.40 41.17 -28.81
CA SER A 432 -18.73 42.58 -28.53
C SER A 432 -18.43 43.01 -27.07
N SER A 433 -17.32 42.54 -26.49
CA SER A 433 -16.73 43.18 -25.31
C SER A 433 -15.53 43.99 -25.78
N LYS A 434 -15.67 45.33 -25.77
CA LYS A 434 -14.65 46.32 -26.13
C LYS A 434 -13.33 46.07 -25.35
N VAL A 435 -12.44 45.28 -25.92
CA VAL A 435 -11.01 45.29 -25.60
C VAL A 435 -10.30 45.39 -26.94
N GLY A 436 -9.64 46.51 -27.19
CA GLY A 436 -9.10 46.90 -28.50
C GLY A 436 -8.11 45.90 -29.08
N ARG A 437 -8.60 44.94 -29.85
CA ARG A 437 -7.82 44.09 -30.75
C ARG A 437 -8.01 44.57 -32.18
N SER A 438 -6.89 44.69 -32.88
CA SER A 438 -6.77 45.14 -34.28
C SER A 438 -7.70 44.35 -35.22
N SER A 439 -8.38 45.05 -36.12
CA SER A 439 -9.34 44.54 -37.11
C SER A 439 -8.73 43.59 -38.16
N ALA A 440 -7.42 43.38 -38.17
CA ALA A 440 -6.73 42.60 -39.20
C ALA A 440 -6.76 41.07 -38.97
N ASP A 441 -7.05 40.59 -37.76
CA ASP A 441 -6.99 39.15 -37.41
C ASP A 441 -8.35 38.42 -37.40
N ALA A 442 -9.43 39.07 -37.86
CA ALA A 442 -10.79 38.56 -37.68
C ALA A 442 -11.25 37.50 -38.71
N ASN A 443 -10.51 37.28 -39.80
CA ASN A 443 -10.93 36.41 -40.91
C ASN A 443 -10.12 35.12 -41.08
N THR A 444 -9.14 34.84 -40.22
CA THR A 444 -8.49 33.54 -40.18
C THR A 444 -9.38 32.55 -39.39
N LEU A 445 -9.93 31.57 -40.10
CA LEU A 445 -10.40 30.31 -39.51
C LEU A 445 -9.26 29.80 -38.61
N THR A 446 -9.55 29.60 -37.34
CA THR A 446 -8.53 29.07 -36.41
C THR A 446 -8.21 27.64 -36.83
N ALA A 447 -6.97 27.17 -36.62
CA ALA A 447 -6.56 25.81 -37.00
C ALA A 447 -7.56 24.74 -36.50
N ASP A 448 -8.12 24.97 -35.31
CA ASP A 448 -9.13 24.11 -34.68
C ASP A 448 -10.45 23.99 -35.50
N ASP A 449 -10.87 25.03 -36.23
CA ASP A 449 -12.07 24.99 -37.08
C ASP A 449 -11.88 24.05 -38.28
N GLY A 450 -10.64 23.96 -38.76
CA GLY A 450 -10.25 23.02 -39.81
C GLY A 450 -10.32 21.57 -39.37
N GLU A 451 -10.01 21.28 -38.10
CA GLU A 451 -10.03 19.92 -37.55
C GLU A 451 -11.44 19.35 -37.48
N TYR A 452 -12.43 20.10 -36.96
CA TYR A 452 -13.82 19.62 -36.89
C TYR A 452 -14.43 19.39 -38.26
N PHE A 453 -14.07 20.24 -39.22
CA PHE A 453 -14.53 20.06 -40.59
C PHE A 453 -13.86 18.85 -41.25
N SER A 454 -12.57 18.61 -41.00
CA SER A 454 -11.88 17.40 -41.45
C SER A 454 -12.59 16.16 -40.92
N LEU A 455 -12.99 16.13 -39.63
CA LEU A 455 -13.76 15.02 -39.06
C LEU A 455 -15.09 14.79 -39.79
N MET A 456 -15.78 15.85 -40.21
CA MET A 456 -17.03 15.73 -40.95
C MET A 456 -16.83 15.27 -42.40
N GLU A 457 -15.80 15.78 -43.10
CA GLU A 457 -15.44 15.35 -44.45
C GLU A 457 -15.01 13.87 -44.47
N ASP A 458 -14.18 13.47 -43.50
CA ASP A 458 -13.73 12.08 -43.31
C ASP A 458 -14.93 11.15 -43.01
N ALA A 459 -15.85 11.60 -42.15
CA ALA A 459 -17.06 10.84 -41.82
C ALA A 459 -17.97 10.65 -43.04
N LEU A 460 -18.19 11.70 -43.83
CA LEU A 460 -18.98 11.65 -45.07
C LEU A 460 -18.26 10.91 -46.21
N GLY A 461 -16.95 10.64 -46.07
CA GLY A 461 -16.15 9.92 -47.04
C GLY A 461 -15.82 10.75 -48.27
N PHE A 462 -15.74 12.07 -48.13
CA PHE A 462 -15.25 12.93 -49.19
C PHE A 462 -13.72 12.83 -49.27
N PRO A 463 -13.13 12.63 -50.47
CA PRO A 463 -11.68 12.61 -50.61
C PRO A 463 -11.11 13.96 -50.17
N ASN A 464 -10.17 13.95 -49.23
CA ASN A 464 -9.54 15.16 -48.71
C ASN A 464 -8.73 15.86 -49.82
N VAL A 465 -9.39 16.79 -50.52
CA VAL A 465 -8.84 17.50 -51.70
C VAL A 465 -7.65 18.40 -51.31
N ALA A 466 -7.47 18.69 -50.03
CA ALA A 466 -6.38 19.53 -49.54
C ALA A 466 -4.98 18.89 -49.68
N SER A 467 -4.89 17.57 -49.94
CA SER A 467 -3.60 16.89 -50.15
C SER A 467 -3.12 16.86 -51.60
N SER A 468 -3.95 17.25 -52.58
CA SER A 468 -3.50 17.40 -53.97
C SER A 468 -2.97 18.82 -54.20
N SER A 469 -1.77 19.08 -53.69
CA SER A 469 -0.97 20.19 -54.21
C SER A 469 -0.75 19.96 -55.72
N PRO A 470 -1.07 20.92 -56.60
CA PRO A 470 -0.73 20.78 -58.02
C PRO A 470 0.80 20.75 -58.14
N LYS A 471 1.34 19.66 -58.70
CA LYS A 471 2.74 19.62 -59.16
C LYS A 471 2.92 20.47 -60.39
#